data_AF-A0A7M7JIL6-F1
#
_entry.id   AF-A0A7M7JIL6-F1
#
_cell.length_a   1.000
_cell.length_b   1.000
_cell.length_c   1.000
_cell.angle_alpha   90.00
_cell.angle_beta   90.00
_cell.angle_gamma   90.00
#
_symmetry.space_group_name_H-M   'P 1'
#
loop_
_entity.id
_entity.type
_entity.pdbx_description
1 polymer ?
#
loop_
_entity_poly.entity_id
_entity_poly.type
_entity_poly.pdbx_seq_one_letter_code
_entity_poly.pdbx_strand_id
1 'polypeptide(L)'
;MAGRVGVARGILGVLAVLLGATRAAELLIFVENPGGQILQENITTFGQHIIISFDRQDSSAVTLWYDYANGVQIFRFLLSGEEELGQGGVTRAVCYATFFDRESLVPVNAMYKLRQRNANVVRFAEWDKGREEIYLDRKIETVSADALSEQLASLCADTEYIYTRQTDLQHIPLLILSVFLRYWLPAYAEC
;
A
#
# COMPACT_ATOMS: atom_id res chain seq x y z
N MET A 1 -32.88 39.27 22.22
CA MET A 1 -32.46 38.28 21.20
C MET A 1 -30.97 38.45 20.90
N ALA A 2 -30.06 37.85 21.68
CA ALA A 2 -28.61 38.06 21.50
C ALA A 2 -27.72 36.88 21.95
N GLY A 3 -28.29 35.71 22.30
CA GLY A 3 -27.52 34.59 22.88
C GLY A 3 -27.29 33.38 21.97
N ARG A 4 -27.96 33.31 20.80
CA ARG A 4 -27.94 32.09 19.95
C ARG A 4 -26.85 32.07 18.87
N VAL A 5 -26.26 33.22 18.52
CA VAL A 5 -25.32 33.33 17.39
C VAL A 5 -23.88 32.95 17.79
N GLY A 6 -23.48 33.21 19.03
CA GLY A 6 -22.11 32.89 19.51
C GLY A 6 -21.87 31.40 19.74
N VAL A 7 -22.90 30.68 20.21
CA VAL A 7 -22.81 29.23 20.51
C VAL A 7 -22.66 28.41 19.24
N ALA A 8 -23.41 28.75 18.17
CA ALA A 8 -23.32 28.04 16.89
C ALA A 8 -21.95 28.21 16.21
N ARG A 9 -21.33 29.40 16.30
CA ARG A 9 -19.97 29.66 15.80
C ARG A 9 -18.90 28.92 16.60
N GLY A 10 -19.06 28.84 17.92
CA GLY A 10 -18.17 28.07 18.79
C GLY A 10 -18.23 26.56 18.52
N ILE A 11 -19.43 26.01 18.33
CA ILE A 11 -19.62 24.59 17.98
C ILE A 11 -19.03 24.28 16.61
N LEU A 12 -19.24 25.13 15.59
CA LEU A 12 -18.65 24.94 14.26
C LEU A 12 -17.11 24.99 14.30
N GLY A 13 -16.54 25.92 15.08
CA GLY A 13 -15.09 26.03 15.26
C GLY A 13 -14.48 24.84 15.99
N VAL A 14 -15.15 24.32 17.02
CA VAL A 14 -14.73 23.12 17.75
C VAL A 14 -14.88 21.87 16.87
N LEU A 15 -15.94 21.75 16.07
CA LEU A 15 -16.12 20.65 15.13
C LEU A 15 -15.04 20.65 14.04
N ALA A 16 -14.66 21.83 13.52
CA ALA A 16 -13.59 21.98 12.53
C ALA A 16 -12.18 21.65 13.10
N VAL A 17 -11.97 21.87 14.40
CA VAL A 17 -10.74 21.46 15.11
C VAL A 17 -10.74 19.97 15.46
N LEU A 18 -11.92 19.38 15.73
CA LEU A 18 -12.10 17.94 16.01
C LEU A 18 -12.13 17.07 14.75
N LEU A 19 -12.50 17.63 13.59
CA LEU A 19 -12.21 17.10 12.24
C LEU A 19 -10.71 17.27 11.89
N GLY A 20 -9.87 17.20 12.93
CA GLY A 20 -8.45 17.43 12.89
C GLY A 20 -7.84 16.63 11.76
N ALA A 21 -7.24 17.38 10.83
CA ALA A 21 -6.51 16.90 9.68
C ALA A 21 -5.83 15.56 9.97
N THR A 22 -6.25 14.52 9.27
CA THR A 22 -5.44 13.33 9.09
C THR A 22 -4.09 13.80 8.57
N ARG A 23 -3.08 13.85 9.44
CA ARG A 23 -1.76 14.34 9.06
C ARG A 23 -1.18 13.28 8.14
N ALA A 24 -1.07 13.61 6.86
CA ALA A 24 -0.19 12.89 5.96
C ALA A 24 1.22 13.49 6.09
N ALA A 25 2.24 12.65 6.02
CA ALA A 25 3.62 13.07 5.85
C ALA A 25 4.14 12.52 4.52
N GLU A 26 4.85 13.36 3.77
CA GLU A 26 5.40 13.00 2.47
C GLU A 26 6.91 13.27 2.46
N LEU A 27 7.67 12.40 1.81
CA LEU A 27 9.11 12.45 1.75
C LEU A 27 9.61 12.00 0.38
N LEU A 28 10.29 12.88 -0.36
CA LEU A 28 10.91 12.55 -1.64
C LEU A 28 12.40 12.30 -1.44
N ILE A 29 12.87 11.06 -1.59
CA ILE A 29 14.29 10.68 -1.43
C ILE A 29 14.91 10.24 -2.74
N PHE A 30 16.21 10.50 -2.90
CA PHE A 30 17.03 9.85 -3.92
C PHE A 30 17.75 8.67 -3.30
N VAL A 31 17.62 7.49 -3.90
CA VAL A 31 18.23 6.24 -3.44
C VAL A 31 19.05 5.66 -4.57
N GLU A 32 20.28 5.23 -4.27
CA GLU A 32 21.08 4.44 -5.21
C GLU A 32 20.87 2.94 -4.95
N ASN A 33 20.46 2.20 -5.96
CA ASN A 33 20.31 0.76 -5.87
C ASN A 33 21.67 0.04 -5.97
N PRO A 34 21.77 -1.26 -5.63
CA PRO A 34 23.04 -2.00 -5.76
C PRO A 34 23.63 -2.05 -7.17
N GLY A 35 22.84 -1.74 -8.21
CA GLY A 35 23.30 -1.62 -9.59
C GLY A 35 23.87 -0.24 -9.95
N GLY A 36 24.00 0.68 -8.99
CA GLY A 36 24.51 2.03 -9.18
C GLY A 36 23.51 3.00 -9.81
N GLN A 37 22.24 2.62 -9.92
CA GLN A 37 21.20 3.48 -10.48
C GLN A 37 20.56 4.31 -9.39
N ILE A 38 20.43 5.62 -9.63
CA ILE A 38 19.76 6.54 -8.73
C ILE A 38 18.27 6.63 -9.12
N LEU A 39 17.40 6.35 -8.17
CA LEU A 39 15.95 6.40 -8.30
C LEU A 39 15.38 7.45 -7.32
N GLN A 40 14.29 8.09 -7.70
CA GLN A 40 13.53 8.95 -6.79
C GLN A 40 12.35 8.17 -6.23
N GLU A 41 12.29 8.03 -4.91
CA GLU A 41 11.18 7.39 -4.21
C GLU A 41 10.33 8.44 -3.51
N ASN A 42 9.02 8.33 -3.65
CA ASN A 42 8.05 9.08 -2.85
C ASN A 42 7.54 8.18 -1.72
N ILE A 43 7.82 8.59 -0.48
CA ILE A 43 7.33 7.92 0.72
C ILE A 43 6.23 8.76 1.35
N THR A 44 5.00 8.26 1.30
CA THR A 44 3.83 8.87 1.92
C THR A 44 3.40 8.07 3.14
N THR A 45 3.08 8.73 4.24
CA THR A 45 2.57 8.12 5.47
C THR A 45 1.25 8.78 5.85
N PHE A 46 0.20 7.99 6.03
CA PHE A 46 -1.09 8.47 6.54
C PHE A 46 -1.77 7.39 7.40
N GLY A 47 -2.45 7.78 8.47
CA GLY A 47 -3.04 6.80 9.41
C GLY A 47 -2.03 5.75 9.88
N GLN A 48 -2.30 4.48 9.57
CA GLN A 48 -1.45 3.31 9.81
C GLN A 48 -0.85 2.74 8.51
N HIS A 49 -0.63 3.60 7.52
CA HIS A 49 -0.13 3.19 6.21
C HIS A 49 1.16 3.90 5.86
N ILE A 50 2.10 3.16 5.27
CA ILE A 50 3.29 3.68 4.60
C ILE A 50 3.20 3.26 3.14
N ILE A 51 3.30 4.22 2.23
CA ILE A 51 3.29 4.01 0.79
C ILE A 51 4.63 4.46 0.24
N ILE A 52 5.27 3.62 -0.57
CA ILE A 52 6.50 3.93 -1.28
C ILE A 52 6.22 3.75 -2.77
N SER A 53 6.41 4.80 -3.56
CA SER A 53 6.23 4.74 -5.02
C SER A 53 7.44 5.26 -5.76
N PHE A 54 7.83 4.57 -6.82
CA PHE A 54 8.94 4.96 -7.68
C PHE A 54 8.76 4.43 -9.09
N ASP A 55 9.35 5.12 -10.05
CA ASP A 55 9.40 4.69 -11.45
C ASP A 55 10.73 3.98 -11.72
N ARG A 56 10.66 2.86 -12.43
CA ARG A 56 11.83 2.11 -12.89
C ARG A 56 12.24 2.60 -14.26
N GLN A 57 13.49 2.29 -14.63
CA GLN A 57 14.05 2.68 -15.94
C GLN A 57 13.35 2.01 -17.13
N ASP A 58 12.68 0.88 -16.91
CA ASP A 58 11.88 0.17 -17.91
C ASP A 58 10.47 0.78 -18.08
N SER A 59 10.25 2.00 -17.59
CA SER A 59 8.96 2.70 -17.60
C SER A 59 7.86 2.03 -16.77
N SER A 60 8.19 1.01 -15.96
CA SER A 60 7.23 0.46 -15.00
C SER A 60 7.17 1.32 -13.73
N ALA A 61 5.97 1.53 -13.21
CA ALA A 61 5.77 2.20 -11.92
C ALA A 61 5.50 1.15 -10.83
N VAL A 62 6.20 1.27 -9.72
CA VAL A 62 6.07 0.37 -8.56
C VAL A 62 5.44 1.15 -7.41
N THR A 63 4.46 0.55 -6.76
CA THR A 63 3.87 1.05 -5.51
C THR A 63 3.89 -0.04 -4.47
N LEU A 64 4.58 0.20 -3.36
CA LEU A 64 4.58 -0.62 -2.17
C LEU A 64 3.66 0.02 -1.14
N TRP A 65 2.72 -0.73 -0.61
CA TRP A 65 1.82 -0.26 0.43
C TRP A 65 1.93 -1.16 1.65
N TYR A 66 2.36 -0.61 2.76
CA TYR A 66 2.41 -1.29 4.05
C TYR A 66 1.20 -0.88 4.89
N ASP A 67 0.25 -1.78 5.04
CA ASP A 67 -0.86 -1.65 5.97
C ASP A 67 -0.43 -2.19 7.34
N TYR A 68 0.01 -1.29 8.23
CA TYR A 68 0.41 -1.65 9.59
C TYR A 68 -0.77 -2.03 10.48
N ALA A 69 -2.01 -1.68 10.14
CA ALA A 69 -3.16 -2.09 10.93
C ALA A 69 -3.36 -3.61 10.80
N ASN A 70 -3.36 -4.10 9.56
CA ASN A 70 -3.57 -5.52 9.26
C ASN A 70 -2.27 -6.33 9.13
N GLY A 71 -1.11 -5.67 9.05
CA GLY A 71 0.19 -6.35 8.84
C GLY A 71 0.36 -6.88 7.42
N VAL A 72 -0.28 -6.24 6.45
CA VAL A 72 -0.27 -6.65 5.04
C VAL A 72 0.60 -5.70 4.23
N GLN A 73 1.47 -6.26 3.41
CA GLN A 73 2.25 -5.56 2.40
C GLN A 73 1.64 -5.85 1.03
N ILE A 74 1.42 -4.79 0.27
CA ILE A 74 0.84 -4.85 -1.06
C ILE A 74 1.88 -4.31 -2.05
N PHE A 75 2.11 -5.04 -3.12
CA PHE A 75 2.94 -4.61 -4.24
C PHE A 75 2.03 -4.42 -5.44
N ARG A 76 2.02 -3.22 -6.00
CA ARG A 76 1.37 -2.94 -7.28
C ARG A 76 2.43 -2.57 -8.30
N PHE A 77 2.42 -3.30 -9.40
CA PHE A 77 3.25 -3.04 -10.57
C PHE A 77 2.37 -2.53 -11.69
N LEU A 78 2.72 -1.37 -12.22
CA LEU A 78 2.10 -0.82 -13.41
C LEU A 78 3.10 -0.99 -14.56
N LEU A 79 2.82 -1.96 -15.43
CA LEU A 79 3.70 -2.36 -16.52
C LEU A 79 3.26 -1.68 -17.81
N SER A 80 4.17 -0.94 -18.44
CA SER A 80 3.96 -0.44 -19.80
C SER A 80 4.04 -1.59 -20.81
N GLY A 81 3.13 -1.59 -21.77
CA GLY A 81 3.13 -2.50 -22.90
C GLY A 81 4.31 -2.23 -23.82
N GLU A 82 4.82 -3.28 -24.43
CA GLU A 82 5.97 -3.21 -25.32
C GLU A 82 5.58 -2.54 -26.65
N GLU A 83 6.23 -1.43 -26.99
CA GLU A 83 6.03 -0.73 -28.26
C GLU A 83 6.34 -1.66 -29.45
N GLU A 84 7.40 -2.47 -29.33
CA GLU A 84 7.83 -3.45 -30.34
C GLU A 84 6.79 -4.55 -30.63
N LEU A 85 5.88 -4.80 -29.69
CA LEU A 85 4.76 -5.73 -29.87
C LEU A 85 3.46 -5.02 -30.27
N GLY A 86 3.51 -3.74 -30.63
CA GLY A 86 2.33 -2.93 -30.94
C GLY A 86 1.45 -2.64 -29.72
N GLN A 87 2.00 -2.76 -28.51
CA GLN A 87 1.29 -2.51 -27.24
C GLN A 87 1.66 -1.14 -26.65
N GLY A 88 2.27 -0.25 -27.44
CA GLY A 88 2.58 1.12 -27.03
C GLY A 88 1.34 1.83 -26.47
N GLY A 89 1.47 2.37 -25.27
CA GLY A 89 0.36 3.05 -24.56
C GLY A 89 -0.62 2.13 -23.82
N VAL A 90 -0.53 0.80 -23.99
CA VAL A 90 -1.29 -0.14 -23.16
C VAL A 90 -0.57 -0.31 -21.83
N THR A 91 -1.29 -0.15 -20.72
CA THR A 91 -0.71 -0.35 -19.39
C THR A 91 -1.45 -1.48 -18.69
N ARG A 92 -0.72 -2.39 -18.05
CA ARG A 92 -1.30 -3.50 -17.28
C ARG A 92 -0.85 -3.40 -15.84
N ALA A 93 -1.80 -3.49 -14.91
CA ALA A 93 -1.50 -3.58 -13.50
C ALA A 93 -1.41 -5.05 -13.05
N VAL A 94 -0.50 -5.32 -12.12
CA VAL A 94 -0.41 -6.59 -11.39
C VAL A 94 -0.27 -6.28 -9.91
N CYS A 95 -1.06 -6.96 -9.09
CA CYS A 95 -1.06 -6.79 -7.65
C CYS A 95 -0.70 -8.06 -6.89
N TYR A 96 0.10 -7.88 -5.85
CA TYR A 96 0.51 -8.93 -4.92
C TYR A 96 0.24 -8.48 -3.49
N ALA A 97 -0.17 -9.39 -2.62
CA ALA A 97 -0.38 -9.12 -1.21
C ALA A 97 0.21 -10.24 -0.35
N THR A 98 0.93 -9.89 0.71
CA THR A 98 1.51 -10.82 1.68
C THR A 98 1.50 -10.23 3.08
N PHE A 99 1.57 -11.06 4.13
CA PHE A 99 1.87 -10.54 5.47
C PHE A 99 3.36 -10.23 5.61
N PHE A 100 3.67 -9.13 6.30
CA PHE A 100 5.05 -8.71 6.60
C PHE A 100 5.31 -8.64 8.10
N ASP A 101 6.57 -8.81 8.49
CA ASP A 101 7.02 -8.60 9.86
C ASP A 101 7.18 -7.09 10.14
N ARG A 102 6.36 -6.55 11.04
CA ARG A 102 6.35 -5.13 11.40
C ARG A 102 7.64 -4.69 12.08
N GLU A 103 8.35 -5.60 12.74
CA GLU A 103 9.61 -5.28 13.42
C GLU A 103 10.77 -5.14 12.44
N SER A 104 10.63 -5.69 11.23
CA SER A 104 11.65 -5.66 10.19
C SER A 104 11.76 -4.31 9.44
N LEU A 105 10.83 -3.37 9.72
CA LEU A 105 10.66 -2.10 9.03
C LEU A 105 10.56 -0.90 9.99
N VAL A 106 10.71 0.32 9.44
CA VAL A 106 10.57 1.57 10.20
C VAL A 106 9.11 1.77 10.61
N PRO A 107 8.81 1.89 11.91
CA PRO A 107 7.43 2.02 12.37
C PRO A 107 6.78 3.32 11.88
N VAL A 108 5.48 3.28 11.59
CA VAL A 108 4.70 4.43 11.08
C VAL A 108 4.90 5.71 11.89
N ASN A 109 4.95 5.60 13.23
CA ASN A 109 5.15 6.74 14.12
C ASN A 109 6.54 7.40 13.97
N ALA A 110 7.56 6.64 13.56
CA ALA A 110 8.86 7.20 13.25
C ALA A 110 8.84 7.92 11.89
N MET A 111 8.12 7.39 10.90
CA MET A 111 7.98 8.02 9.58
C MET A 111 7.42 9.45 9.64
N TYR A 112 6.39 9.70 10.46
CA TYR A 112 5.85 11.06 10.66
C TYR A 112 6.86 12.07 11.21
N LYS A 113 7.94 11.60 11.84
CA LYS A 113 8.98 12.44 12.44
C LYS A 113 10.18 12.61 11.51
N LEU A 114 10.27 11.85 10.43
CA LEU A 114 11.36 11.97 9.49
C LEU A 114 11.30 13.36 8.84
N ARG A 115 12.46 14.00 8.79
CA ARG A 115 12.68 15.28 8.13
C ARG A 115 14.01 15.22 7.42
N GLN A 116 14.02 15.62 6.16
CA GLN A 116 15.26 15.71 5.40
C GLN A 116 16.01 16.99 5.77
N ARG A 117 17.26 16.83 6.21
CA ARG A 117 18.17 17.96 6.35
C ARG A 117 18.67 18.46 4.99
N ASN A 118 18.82 17.55 4.03
CA ASN A 118 19.18 17.82 2.64
C ASN A 118 18.30 16.95 1.74
N ALA A 119 17.49 17.56 0.88
CA ALA A 119 16.57 16.85 -0.01
C ALA A 119 17.26 16.24 -1.24
N ASN A 120 18.41 16.78 -1.65
CA ASN A 120 19.12 16.36 -2.87
C ASN A 120 20.23 15.33 -2.57
N VAL A 121 20.31 14.82 -1.34
CA VAL A 121 21.33 13.84 -0.98
C VAL A 121 20.91 12.46 -1.49
N VAL A 122 21.81 11.80 -2.23
CA VAL A 122 21.67 10.40 -2.61
C VAL A 122 21.92 9.53 -1.38
N ARG A 123 21.01 8.60 -1.10
CA ARG A 123 21.07 7.71 0.05
C ARG A 123 21.41 6.29 -0.37
N PHE A 124 22.13 5.61 0.52
CA PHE A 124 22.48 4.21 0.39
C PHE A 124 21.85 3.44 1.55
N ALA A 125 21.46 2.20 1.31
CA ALA A 125 21.01 1.32 2.38
C ALA A 125 22.16 1.09 3.38
N GLU A 126 21.89 1.26 4.67
CA GLU A 126 22.87 0.98 5.73
C GLU A 126 23.22 -0.52 5.80
N TRP A 127 22.22 -1.36 5.53
CA TRP A 127 22.37 -2.81 5.43
C TRP A 127 21.78 -3.34 4.13
N ASP A 128 22.57 -4.14 3.43
CA ASP A 128 22.10 -4.95 2.31
C ASP A 128 21.54 -6.27 2.85
N LYS A 129 20.22 -6.44 2.79
CA LYS A 129 19.52 -7.69 3.17
C LYS A 129 19.57 -8.75 2.06
N GLY A 130 20.20 -8.44 0.93
CA GLY A 130 20.25 -9.31 -0.25
C GLY A 130 18.90 -9.36 -0.99
N ARG A 131 18.79 -10.36 -1.88
CA ARG A 131 17.58 -10.60 -2.66
C ARG A 131 16.68 -11.60 -1.93
N GLU A 132 15.43 -11.20 -1.70
CA GLU A 132 14.37 -12.11 -1.26
C GLU A 132 13.60 -12.64 -2.49
N GLU A 133 13.31 -13.94 -2.50
CA GLU A 133 12.43 -14.56 -3.50
C GLU A 133 11.15 -15.03 -2.82
N ILE A 134 10.03 -14.48 -3.25
CA ILE A 134 8.71 -14.79 -2.69
C ILE A 134 7.91 -15.54 -3.76
N TYR A 135 7.42 -16.72 -3.41
CA TYR A 135 6.56 -17.53 -4.28
C TYR A 135 5.09 -17.33 -3.92
N LEU A 136 4.30 -16.83 -4.87
CA LEU A 136 2.87 -16.57 -4.69
C LEU A 136 2.09 -17.68 -5.40
N ASP A 137 1.50 -18.59 -4.61
CA ASP A 137 0.90 -19.83 -5.10
C ASP A 137 -0.64 -19.78 -5.14
N ARG A 138 -1.24 -18.65 -4.78
CA ARG A 138 -2.68 -18.43 -4.82
C ARG A 138 -3.02 -17.11 -5.49
N LYS A 139 -4.22 -17.06 -6.06
CA LYS A 139 -4.87 -15.83 -6.53
C LYS A 139 -6.24 -15.74 -5.90
N ILE A 140 -6.63 -14.53 -5.51
CA ILE A 140 -7.97 -14.21 -5.02
C ILE A 140 -8.56 -13.12 -5.93
N GLU A 141 -9.88 -13.12 -6.08
CA GLU A 141 -10.56 -12.06 -6.82
C GLU A 141 -10.43 -10.73 -6.06
N THR A 142 -10.17 -9.64 -6.79
CA THR A 142 -9.98 -8.31 -6.19
C THR A 142 -11.14 -7.88 -5.31
N VAL A 143 -12.37 -8.21 -5.70
CA VAL A 143 -13.60 -7.92 -4.94
C VAL A 143 -13.66 -8.62 -3.58
N SER A 144 -12.89 -9.69 -3.40
CA SER A 144 -12.84 -10.46 -2.15
C SER A 144 -11.60 -10.12 -1.30
N ALA A 145 -10.72 -9.24 -1.80
CA ALA A 145 -9.42 -8.98 -1.19
C ALA A 145 -9.47 -8.05 0.03
N ASP A 146 -10.59 -7.36 0.25
CA ASP A 146 -10.81 -6.53 1.45
C ASP A 146 -10.71 -7.33 2.75
N ALA A 147 -10.87 -8.66 2.68
CA ALA A 147 -10.63 -9.57 3.80
C ALA A 147 -9.18 -9.58 4.31
N LEU A 148 -8.21 -9.20 3.46
CA LEU A 148 -6.80 -9.04 3.83
C LEU A 148 -6.47 -7.60 4.24
N SER A 149 -6.92 -6.62 3.45
CA SER A 149 -6.76 -5.20 3.72
C SER A 149 -7.79 -4.42 2.93
N GLU A 150 -8.49 -3.49 3.58
CA GLU A 150 -9.50 -2.61 2.97
C GLU A 150 -8.95 -1.76 1.82
N GLN A 151 -7.63 -1.61 1.72
CA GLN A 151 -7.00 -0.80 0.67
C GLN A 151 -6.86 -1.58 -0.64
N LEU A 152 -6.93 -2.90 -0.62
CA LEU A 152 -6.67 -3.77 -1.77
C LEU A 152 -7.64 -3.52 -2.92
N ALA A 153 -8.95 -3.50 -2.65
CA ALA A 153 -9.93 -3.27 -3.71
C ALA A 153 -9.75 -1.90 -4.39
N SER A 154 -9.33 -0.88 -3.63
CA SER A 154 -9.12 0.47 -4.17
C SER A 154 -7.81 0.60 -4.94
N LEU A 155 -6.72 0.07 -4.40
CA LEU A 155 -5.38 0.15 -5.00
C LEU A 155 -5.26 -0.72 -6.26
N CYS A 156 -5.96 -1.84 -6.28
CA CYS A 156 -5.87 -2.86 -7.33
C CYS A 156 -7.17 -2.97 -8.16
N ALA A 157 -7.99 -1.92 -8.17
CA ALA A 157 -9.29 -1.89 -8.85
C ALA A 157 -9.21 -2.22 -10.36
N ASP A 158 -8.05 -1.99 -10.97
CA ASP A 158 -7.75 -2.25 -12.38
C ASP A 158 -7.22 -3.66 -12.66
N THR A 159 -7.21 -4.53 -11.63
CA THR A 159 -6.83 -5.94 -11.74
C THR A 159 -7.99 -6.84 -11.34
N GLU A 160 -8.15 -7.98 -12.03
CA GLU A 160 -9.15 -8.99 -11.67
C GLU A 160 -8.73 -9.82 -10.45
N TYR A 161 -7.42 -10.01 -10.28
CA TYR A 161 -6.85 -10.90 -9.27
C TYR A 161 -5.69 -10.26 -8.53
N ILE A 162 -5.59 -10.60 -7.24
CA ILE A 162 -4.42 -10.34 -6.40
C ILE A 162 -3.75 -11.68 -6.11
N TYR A 163 -2.43 -11.77 -6.32
CA TYR A 163 -1.68 -12.99 -5.98
C TYR A 163 -1.10 -12.91 -4.57
N THR A 164 -1.14 -14.03 -3.87
CA THR A 164 -0.80 -14.17 -2.44
C THR A 164 -0.25 -15.57 -2.15
N ARG A 165 0.21 -15.81 -0.91
CA ARG A 165 0.60 -17.14 -0.44
C ARG A 165 -0.56 -17.85 0.23
N GLN A 166 -0.60 -19.17 0.14
CA GLN A 166 -1.57 -20.00 0.87
C GLN A 166 -1.47 -19.80 2.40
N THR A 167 -0.27 -19.56 2.93
CA THR A 167 -0.04 -19.30 4.36
C THR A 167 -0.65 -17.97 4.81
N ASP A 168 -0.67 -16.97 3.94
CA ASP A 168 -1.27 -15.66 4.25
C ASP A 168 -2.79 -15.78 4.40
N LEU A 169 -3.45 -16.60 3.58
CA LEU A 169 -4.88 -16.84 3.69
C LEU A 169 -5.28 -17.52 5.00
N GLN A 170 -4.37 -18.28 5.63
CA GLN A 170 -4.60 -18.90 6.93
C GLN A 170 -4.53 -17.90 8.10
N HIS A 171 -3.86 -16.76 7.90
CA HIS A 171 -3.74 -15.71 8.92
C HIS A 171 -4.97 -14.80 8.97
N ILE A 172 -5.91 -14.93 8.02
CA ILE A 172 -7.17 -14.19 8.05
C ILE A 172 -7.93 -14.58 9.33
N PRO A 173 -8.28 -13.62 10.22
CA PRO A 173 -8.98 -13.91 11.46
C PRO A 173 -10.25 -14.75 11.23
N LEU A 174 -10.45 -15.80 12.04
CA LEU A 174 -11.58 -16.75 11.95
C LEU A 174 -12.98 -16.08 11.92
N LEU A 175 -13.11 -14.87 12.46
CA LEU A 175 -14.35 -14.09 12.39
C LEU A 175 -14.66 -13.61 10.96
N ILE A 176 -13.64 -13.20 10.19
CA ILE A 176 -13.76 -12.86 8.77
C ILE A 176 -13.91 -14.13 7.93
N LEU A 177 -13.25 -15.22 8.33
CA LEU A 177 -13.39 -16.52 7.69
C LEU A 177 -14.84 -17.02 7.71
N SER A 178 -15.64 -16.69 8.73
CA SER A 178 -17.06 -17.07 8.77
C SER A 178 -17.92 -16.36 7.73
N VAL A 179 -17.60 -15.10 7.40
CA VAL A 179 -18.22 -14.35 6.30
C VAL A 179 -17.69 -14.90 4.96
N PHE A 180 -16.37 -15.08 4.84
CA PHE A 180 -15.72 -15.62 3.65
C PHE A 180 -16.26 -17.02 3.29
N LEU A 181 -16.32 -17.94 4.26
CA LEU A 181 -16.90 -19.28 4.10
C LEU A 181 -18.38 -19.22 3.71
N ARG A 182 -19.14 -18.26 4.24
CA ARG A 182 -20.57 -18.13 3.94
C ARG A 182 -20.86 -17.62 2.53
N TYR A 183 -19.92 -16.89 1.91
CA TYR A 183 -20.03 -16.39 0.54
C TYR A 183 -19.23 -17.23 -0.49
N TRP A 184 -18.26 -18.04 -0.07
CA TRP A 184 -17.33 -18.73 -0.98
C TRP A 184 -17.53 -20.26 -1.09
N LEU A 185 -18.08 -20.93 -0.06
CA LEU A 185 -18.37 -22.38 -0.14
C LEU A 185 -19.33 -22.83 -1.27
N PRO A 186 -20.32 -22.03 -1.75
CA PRO A 186 -21.14 -22.49 -2.86
C PRO A 186 -20.41 -22.46 -4.21
N ALA A 187 -19.26 -21.79 -4.34
CA ALA A 187 -18.55 -21.64 -5.63
C ALA A 187 -17.51 -22.74 -5.90
N TYR A 188 -17.20 -23.60 -4.92
CA TYR A 188 -16.21 -24.68 -5.04
C TYR A 188 -16.81 -26.09 -4.89
N ALA A 189 -18.13 -26.22 -4.77
CA ALA A 189 -18.82 -27.50 -4.67
C ALA A 189 -19.29 -28.07 -6.03
N GLU A 190 -19.01 -27.39 -7.14
CA GLU A 190 -19.25 -27.88 -8.51
C GLU A 190 -17.92 -28.03 -9.27
N CYS A 191 -17.10 -28.99 -8.84
CA CYS A 191 -16.07 -29.66 -9.63
C CYS A 191 -15.95 -31.12 -9.16
#